data_AF-X0YTA9-F1
#
_entry.id   AF-X0YTA9-F1
#
_cell.length_a   1.000
_cell.length_b   1.000
_cell.length_c   1.000
_cell.angle_alpha   90.00
_cell.angle_beta   90.00
_cell.angle_gamma   90.00
#
_symmetry.space_group_name_H-M   'P 1'
#
loop_
_entity.id
_entity.type
_entity.pdbx_description
1 polymer ?
#
loop_
_entity_poly.entity_id
_entity_poly.type
_entity_poly.pdbx_seq_one_letter_code
_entity_poly.pdbx_strand_id
1 'polypeptide(L)'
;TRTRDSIDLGPRAPRFVYGNAHEGGFFRPAHGAPELEALMGSLSSLPAVERMGLVDHQWALVRAGRAPIGGFLELAAALRDEPDPDVLS
;
A
#
# COMPACT_ATOMS: atom_id res chain seq x y z
N THR A 1 1.66 -24.39 8.42
CA THR A 1 1.99 -23.03 8.87
C THR A 1 3.06 -22.47 7.94
N ARG A 2 2.77 -21.46 7.12
CA ARG A 2 3.77 -20.86 6.23
C ARG A 2 4.72 -20.02 7.09
N THR A 3 6.02 -20.28 7.00
CA THR A 3 7.06 -19.53 7.72
C THR A 3 7.02 -18.07 7.30
N ARG A 4 7.10 -17.15 8.27
CA ARG A 4 7.35 -15.73 8.00
C ARG A 4 8.83 -15.59 7.72
N ASP A 5 9.18 -15.27 6.49
CA ASP A 5 10.54 -14.92 6.10
C ASP A 5 10.69 -13.40 6.18
N SER A 6 11.82 -12.91 6.70
CA SER A 6 12.15 -11.49 6.76
C SER A 6 13.38 -11.21 5.91
N ILE A 7 13.36 -10.08 5.20
CA ILE A 7 14.47 -9.62 4.37
C ILE A 7 15.07 -8.38 5.03
N ASP A 8 16.37 -8.39 5.31
CA ASP A 8 17.12 -7.20 5.71
C ASP A 8 17.43 -6.35 4.47
N LEU A 9 17.01 -5.08 4.49
CA LEU A 9 17.21 -4.12 3.40
C LEU A 9 18.58 -3.42 3.49
N GLY A 10 19.34 -3.67 4.56
CA GLY A 10 20.67 -3.15 4.76
C GLY A 10 20.72 -1.65 5.16
N PRO A 11 21.93 -1.07 5.23
CA PRO A 11 22.17 0.25 5.82
C PRO A 11 21.63 1.44 4.99
N ARG A 12 21.17 1.20 3.77
CA ARG A 12 20.48 2.18 2.91
C ARG A 12 19.07 1.71 2.65
N ALA A 13 18.31 1.50 3.73
CA ALA A 13 16.92 1.11 3.65
C ALA A 13 16.14 2.12 2.77
N PRO A 14 15.27 1.64 1.87
CA PRO A 14 14.49 2.51 1.02
C PRO A 14 13.49 3.33 1.86
N ARG A 15 13.11 4.50 1.36
CA ARG A 15 12.12 5.36 2.03
C ARG A 15 10.76 4.68 2.19
N PHE A 16 10.38 3.84 1.22
CA PHE A 16 9.17 3.05 1.22
C PHE A 16 9.42 1.73 0.48
N VAL A 17 8.56 0.74 0.71
CA VAL A 17 8.52 -0.51 -0.06
C VAL A 17 7.09 -0.76 -0.48
N TYR A 18 6.88 -0.98 -1.78
CA TYR A 18 5.60 -1.47 -2.30
C TYR A 18 5.71 -2.95 -2.68
N GLY A 19 4.82 -3.78 -2.12
CA GLY A 19 4.94 -5.23 -2.19
C GLY A 19 4.45 -5.91 -3.47
N ASN A 20 3.83 -5.18 -4.42
CA ASN A 20 3.25 -5.77 -5.65
C ASN A 20 3.53 -4.90 -6.88
N ALA A 21 4.80 -4.76 -7.27
CA ALA A 21 5.19 -3.89 -8.40
C ALA A 21 4.33 -4.12 -9.65
N HIS A 22 3.83 -3.03 -10.22
CA HIS A 22 2.92 -2.98 -11.37
C HIS A 22 1.64 -3.83 -11.27
N GLU A 23 1.24 -4.23 -10.05
CA GLU A 23 0.13 -5.16 -9.85
C GLU A 23 0.29 -6.50 -10.59
N GLY A 24 1.53 -6.94 -10.83
CA GLY A 24 1.81 -8.16 -11.59
C GLY A 24 1.48 -9.47 -10.84
N GLY A 25 1.40 -9.42 -9.51
CA GLY A 25 1.09 -10.56 -8.66
C GLY A 25 -0.38 -10.66 -8.28
N PHE A 26 -0.88 -11.90 -8.12
CA PHE A 26 -2.22 -12.16 -7.62
C PHE A 26 -2.23 -12.38 -6.10
N PHE A 27 -1.84 -11.35 -5.36
CA PHE A 27 -1.84 -11.33 -3.90
C PHE A 27 -2.06 -9.90 -3.39
N ARG A 28 -2.37 -9.75 -2.10
CA ARG A 28 -2.59 -8.43 -1.47
C ARG A 28 -1.49 -8.19 -0.43
N PRO A 29 -0.53 -7.28 -0.67
CA PRO A 29 0.46 -6.89 0.33
C PRO A 29 -0.21 -6.29 1.57
N ALA A 30 0.16 -6.78 2.74
CA ALA A 30 -0.21 -6.15 4.01
C ALA A 30 0.96 -5.31 4.50
N HIS A 31 0.82 -3.98 4.39
CA HIS A 31 1.76 -3.02 4.97
C HIS A 31 1.35 -2.75 6.42
N GLY A 32 2.33 -2.71 7.33
CA GLY A 32 2.09 -2.24 8.68
C GLY A 32 1.83 -0.73 8.69
N ALA A 33 1.51 -0.18 9.86
CA ALA A 33 1.25 1.24 10.01
C ALA A 33 2.42 2.14 9.51
N PRO A 34 3.69 1.91 9.91
CA PRO A 34 4.78 2.77 9.45
C PRO A 34 5.07 2.61 7.95
N GLU A 35 4.89 1.40 7.39
CA GLU A 35 5.07 1.17 5.95
C GLU A 35 3.97 1.86 5.13
N LEU A 36 2.73 1.82 5.60
CA LEU A 36 1.61 2.51 4.97
C LEU A 36 1.79 4.04 5.01
N GLU A 37 2.24 4.59 6.14
CA GLU A 37 2.57 6.01 6.27
C GLU A 37 3.66 6.43 5.28
N ALA A 38 4.72 5.65 5.15
CA ALA A 38 5.79 5.90 4.20
C ALA A 38 5.32 5.86 2.74
N LEU A 39 4.40 4.95 2.41
CA LEU A 39 3.75 4.87 1.09
C LEU A 39 2.86 6.09 0.83
N MET A 40 2.04 6.52 1.80
CA MET A 40 1.23 7.73 1.68
C MET A 40 2.08 8.97 1.42
N GLY A 41 3.23 9.10 2.09
CA GLY A 41 4.20 10.18 1.85
C GLY A 41 4.94 10.07 0.50
N SER A 42 4.76 8.97 -0.25
CA SER A 42 5.46 8.68 -1.50
C SER A 42 4.51 8.39 -2.67
N LEU A 43 3.21 8.67 -2.57
CA LEU A 43 2.20 8.33 -3.58
C LEU A 43 2.55 8.84 -4.99
N SER A 44 3.12 10.05 -5.10
CA SER A 44 3.55 10.63 -6.38
C SER A 44 4.70 9.87 -7.06
N SER A 45 5.39 8.98 -6.33
CA SER A 45 6.43 8.10 -6.86
C SER A 45 5.88 6.76 -7.36
N LEU A 46 4.59 6.48 -7.11
CA LEU A 46 3.92 5.24 -7.54
C LEU A 46 3.19 5.47 -8.87
N PRO A 47 3.27 4.54 -9.83
CA PRO A 47 2.38 4.50 -10.99
C PRO A 47 0.90 4.49 -10.57
N ALA A 48 0.00 4.98 -11.44
CA ALA A 48 -1.44 4.96 -11.18
C ALA A 48 -1.97 3.57 -10.79
N VAL A 49 -1.54 2.52 -11.50
CA VAL A 49 -1.94 1.14 -11.22
C VAL A 49 -1.56 0.68 -9.81
N GLU A 50 -0.42 1.13 -9.27
CA GLU A 50 0.02 0.77 -7.92
C GLU A 50 -0.73 1.58 -6.85
N ARG A 51 -1.14 2.82 -7.15
CA ARG A 51 -2.00 3.62 -6.26
C ARG A 51 -3.39 3.00 -6.15
N MET A 52 -3.97 2.62 -7.29
CA MET A 52 -5.23 1.88 -7.35
C MET A 52 -5.13 0.55 -6.59
N GLY A 53 -4.08 -0.22 -6.86
CA GLY A 53 -3.79 -1.47 -6.15
C GLY A 53 -3.67 -1.27 -4.64
N LEU A 54 -2.95 -0.25 -4.18
CA LEU A 54 -2.80 0.07 -2.75
C LEU A 54 -4.15 0.34 -2.06
N VAL A 55 -5.06 1.09 -2.70
CA VAL A 55 -6.42 1.34 -2.20
C VAL A 55 -7.21 0.02 -2.09
N ASP A 56 -7.20 -0.77 -3.17
CA ASP A 56 -7.89 -2.06 -3.24
C ASP A 56 -7.37 -3.07 -2.22
N HIS A 57 -6.04 -3.15 -2.06
CA HIS A 57 -5.39 -4.01 -1.09
C HIS A 57 -5.81 -3.63 0.31
N GLN A 58 -5.74 -2.34 0.65
CA GLN A 58 -6.04 -1.88 1.99
C GLN A 58 -7.52 -2.05 2.33
N TRP A 59 -8.42 -1.74 1.39
CA TRP A 59 -9.85 -1.96 1.60
C TRP A 59 -10.19 -3.44 1.81
N ALA A 60 -9.60 -4.34 1.01
CA ALA A 60 -9.81 -5.77 1.16
C ALA A 60 -9.29 -6.27 2.53
N LEU A 61 -8.14 -5.77 3.00
CA LEU A 61 -7.60 -6.11 4.31
C LEU A 61 -8.50 -5.63 5.45
N VAL A 62 -9.07 -4.43 5.35
CA VAL A 62 -10.08 -3.93 6.30
C VAL A 62 -11.30 -4.85 6.32
N ARG A 63 -11.86 -5.18 5.15
CA ARG A 63 -13.03 -6.09 5.03
C ARG A 63 -12.75 -7.48 5.62
N ALA A 64 -11.51 -7.94 5.54
CA ALA A 64 -11.07 -9.22 6.10
C ALA A 64 -10.72 -9.15 7.60
N GLY A 65 -10.84 -7.99 8.25
CA GLY A 65 -10.43 -7.79 9.65
C GLY A 65 -8.92 -7.93 9.87
N ARG A 66 -8.12 -7.68 8.82
CA ARG A 66 -6.64 -7.79 8.82
C ARG A 66 -5.93 -6.44 8.91
N ALA A 67 -6.65 -5.34 8.73
CA ALA A 67 -6.15 -3.98 8.90
C ALA A 67 -7.23 -3.11 9.57
N PRO A 68 -6.84 -2.09 10.36
CA PRO A 68 -7.79 -1.15 10.93
C PRO A 68 -8.36 -0.22 9.85
N ILE A 69 -9.65 0.12 9.93
CA ILE A 69 -10.30 1.08 9.03
C ILE A 69 -9.64 2.46 9.05
N GLY A 70 -9.03 2.87 10.18
CA GLY A 70 -8.35 4.15 10.32
C GLY A 70 -7.26 4.38 9.27
N GLY A 71 -6.39 3.40 9.05
CA GLY A 71 -5.32 3.52 8.04
C GLY A 71 -5.86 3.58 6.61
N PHE A 72 -7.04 3.00 6.33
CA PHE A 72 -7.71 3.18 5.04
C PHE A 72 -8.25 4.61 4.86
N LEU A 73 -8.85 5.19 5.92
CA LEU A 73 -9.36 6.56 5.86
C LEU A 73 -8.23 7.59 5.70
N GLU A 74 -7.08 7.35 6.32
CA GLU A 74 -5.87 8.15 6.13
C GLU A 74 -5.36 8.06 4.69
N LEU A 75 -5.31 6.85 4.12
CA LEU A 75 -4.95 6.64 2.72
C LEU A 75 -5.89 7.37 1.76
N ALA A 76 -7.21 7.26 1.98
CA ALA A 76 -8.20 7.98 1.19
C ALA A 76 -8.04 9.50 1.30
N ALA A 77 -7.70 10.02 2.49
CA ALA A 77 -7.41 11.43 2.70
C ALA A 77 -6.13 11.88 1.98
N ALA A 78 -5.09 11.04 1.92
CA ALA A 78 -3.85 11.31 1.20
C ALA A 78 -4.04 11.35 -0.32
N LEU A 79 -5.06 10.66 -0.85
CA LEU A 79 -5.45 10.64 -2.26
C LEU A 79 -6.49 11.71 -2.63
N ARG A 80 -6.76 12.69 -1.75
CA ARG A 80 -7.77 13.74 -1.98
C ARG A 80 -7.58 14.48 -3.31
N ASP A 81 -6.34 14.76 -3.67
CA ASP A 81 -5.97 15.50 -4.88
C ASP A 81 -5.44 14.57 -5.99
N GLU A 82 -5.86 13.30 -5.98
CA GLU A 82 -5.45 12.30 -6.98
C GLU A 82 -5.89 12.73 -8.39
N PRO A 83 -4.93 12.95 -9.32
CA PRO A 83 -5.26 13.42 -10.66
C PRO A 83 -5.80 12.32 -11.60
N ASP A 84 -5.53 11.05 -11.31
CA ASP A 84 -5.90 9.94 -12.18
C ASP A 84 -7.30 9.41 -11.81
N PRO A 85 -8.29 9.51 -12.70
CA PRO A 85 -9.67 9.13 -12.39
C PRO A 85 -9.82 7.62 -12.13
N ASP A 86 -8.95 6.78 -12.70
CA ASP A 86 -9.03 5.33 -12.55
C ASP A 86 -8.58 4.86 -11.15
N VAL A 87 -7.89 5.71 -10.38
CA VAL A 87 -7.45 5.38 -9.02
C VAL A 87 -8.60 5.46 -8.00
N LEU A 88 -9.63 6.27 -8.28
CA LEU A 88 -10.75 6.53 -7.35
C LEU A 88 -12.10 5.98 -7.82
N SER A 89 -12.16 5.34 -8.99
CA SER A 89 -13.40 4.78 -9.55
C SER A 89 -13.86 3.52 -8.83
#